data_AF-A0A2V1E4F6-F1
#
_entry.id   AF-A0A2V1E4F6-F1
#
_cell.length_a   1.000
_cell.length_b   1.000
_cell.length_c   1.000
_cell.angle_alpha   90.00
_cell.angle_beta   90.00
_cell.angle_gamma   90.00
#
_symmetry.space_group_name_H-M   'P 1'
#
loop_
_entity.id
_entity.type
_entity.pdbx_description
1 polymer ?
#
loop_
_entity_poly.entity_id
_entity_poly.type
_entity_poly.pdbx_seq_one_letter_code
_entity_poly.pdbx_strand_id
1 'polypeptide(L)'
;MDPKQRNAAALHKRVDDLVRLFLQHYQSVLQQIGNDDQMSDYSRMAQRELAIKEDSMAIVKAAQDASVLIRDLQELWLFGSLDTLADPADEEVEKAKAVEIAGVVERLARAPPREVGAGAGEGSG
;
A
#
# COMPACT_ATOMS: atom_id res chain seq x y z
N MET A 1 4.70 2.03 -3.89
CA MET A 1 4.74 1.05 -2.78
C MET A 1 4.54 -0.35 -3.33
N ASP A 2 5.44 -1.28 -3.01
CA ASP A 2 5.33 -2.70 -3.40
C ASP A 2 4.20 -3.35 -2.58
N PRO A 3 3.24 -4.11 -3.17
CA PRO A 3 2.10 -4.70 -2.45
C PRO A 3 2.47 -5.52 -1.21
N LYS A 4 3.67 -6.10 -1.13
CA LYS A 4 4.16 -6.82 0.06
C LYS A 4 4.45 -5.92 1.26
N GLN A 5 4.61 -4.62 1.03
CA GLN A 5 4.85 -3.61 2.08
C GLN A 5 3.54 -3.01 2.64
N ARG A 6 2.38 -3.44 2.14
CA ARG A 6 1.05 -3.01 2.62
C ARG A 6 0.51 -3.83 3.80
N ASN A 7 1.30 -4.75 4.35
CA ASN A 7 0.90 -5.54 5.52
C ASN A 7 1.08 -4.72 6.82
N ALA A 8 0.09 -4.74 7.72
CA ALA A 8 0.12 -4.05 9.01
C ALA A 8 1.40 -4.34 9.83
N ALA A 9 1.88 -5.59 9.85
CA ALA A 9 3.11 -5.96 10.56
C ALA A 9 4.35 -5.28 9.96
N ALA A 10 4.40 -5.11 8.64
CA ALA A 10 5.50 -4.41 7.97
C ALA A 10 5.47 -2.90 8.26
N LEU A 11 4.27 -2.31 8.32
CA LEU A 11 4.09 -0.89 8.67
C LEU A 11 4.49 -0.62 10.13
N HIS A 12 4.03 -1.45 11.07
CA HIS A 12 4.44 -1.34 12.48
C HIS A 12 5.95 -1.45 12.64
N LYS A 13 6.58 -2.45 11.98
CA LYS A 13 8.03 -2.58 11.97
C LYS A 13 8.72 -1.32 11.44
N ARG A 14 8.20 -0.72 10.37
CA ARG A 14 8.77 0.51 9.78
C ARG A 14 8.63 1.72 10.71
N VAL A 15 7.53 1.83 11.46
CA VAL A 15 7.37 2.83 12.52
C VAL A 15 8.41 2.60 13.63
N ASP A 16 8.52 1.37 14.14
CA ASP A 16 9.46 1.04 15.22
C ASP A 16 10.91 1.30 14.81
N ASP A 17 11.28 0.95 13.57
CA ASP A 17 12.61 1.19 13.03
C ASP A 17 12.91 2.69 12.93
N LEU A 18 11.95 3.51 12.48
CA LEU A 18 12.10 4.96 12.42
C LEU A 18 12.26 5.59 13.81
N VAL A 19 11.41 5.21 14.77
CA VAL A 19 11.50 5.70 16.15
C VAL A 19 12.84 5.32 16.77
N ARG A 20 13.30 4.07 16.56
CA ARG A 20 14.60 3.61 17.03
C ARG A 20 15.74 4.43 16.44
N LEU A 21 15.73 4.66 15.13
CA LEU A 21 16.75 5.46 14.44
C LEU A 21 16.81 6.89 14.98
N PHE A 22 15.65 7.53 15.18
CA PHE A 22 15.57 8.86 15.79
C PHE A 22 16.23 8.91 17.16
N LEU A 23 15.87 7.98 18.04
CA LEU A 23 16.40 7.92 19.40
C LEU A 23 17.89 7.61 19.40
N GLN A 24 18.35 6.70 18.53
CA GLN A 24 19.74 6.31 18.42
C GLN A 24 20.64 7.49 17.99
N HIS A 25 20.28 8.22 16.93
CA HIS A 25 21.06 9.36 16.47
C HIS A 25 21.02 10.51 17.48
N TYR A 26 19.86 10.77 18.09
CA TYR A 26 19.77 11.77 19.15
C TYR A 26 20.65 11.43 20.36
N GLN A 27 20.66 10.16 20.79
CA GLN A 27 21.52 9.69 21.87
C GLN A 27 23.01 9.78 21.49
N SER A 28 23.37 9.47 20.24
CA SER A 28 24.73 9.61 19.74
C SER A 28 25.24 11.05 19.85
N VAL A 29 24.42 12.03 19.44
CA VAL A 29 24.75 13.46 19.61
C VAL A 29 24.98 13.81 21.08
N LEU A 30 24.10 13.38 21.98
CA LEU A 30 24.25 13.64 23.41
C LEU A 30 25.52 13.00 24.00
N GLN A 31 25.88 11.80 23.57
CA GLN A 31 27.12 11.14 23.99
C GLN A 31 28.36 11.88 23.49
N GLN A 32 28.33 12.41 22.28
CA GLN A 32 29.45 13.19 21.73
C GLN A 32 29.67 14.51 22.49
N ILE A 33 28.60 15.12 23.01
CA ILE A 33 28.64 16.32 23.85
C ILE A 33 29.09 16.00 25.28
N GLY A 34 28.59 14.90 25.87
CA GLY A 34 28.88 14.52 27.26
C GLY A 34 30.31 14.03 27.51
N ASN A 35 31.05 13.66 26.47
CA ASN A 35 32.45 13.21 26.55
C ASN A 35 33.44 14.39 26.63
N ASP A 36 33.17 15.33 27.52
CA ASP A 36 33.98 16.55 27.73
C ASP A 36 35.28 16.30 28.52
N ASP A 37 35.43 15.09 29.06
CA ASP A 37 36.61 14.70 29.81
C ASP A 37 37.78 14.32 28.89
N GLN A 38 38.75 15.24 28.85
CA GLN A 38 40.16 15.11 28.48
C GLN A 38 40.59 15.50 27.04
N MET A 39 41.21 16.70 27.02
CA MET A 39 42.38 17.12 26.22
C MET A 39 42.18 17.46 24.74
N SER A 40 41.98 18.76 24.47
CA SER A 40 42.78 19.68 23.63
C SER A 40 43.45 19.21 22.32
N ASP A 41 42.99 18.12 21.71
CA ASP A 41 43.50 17.66 20.41
C ASP A 41 42.54 18.09 19.29
N TYR A 42 42.98 19.02 18.45
CA TYR A 42 42.20 19.57 17.33
C TYR A 42 41.69 18.47 16.39
N SER A 43 42.45 17.39 16.20
CA SER A 43 42.03 16.27 15.36
C SER A 43 40.82 15.54 15.95
N ARG A 44 40.77 15.37 17.28
CA ARG A 44 39.64 14.73 17.97
C ARG A 44 38.41 15.64 18.00
N MET A 45 38.60 16.96 18.14
CA MET A 45 37.52 17.93 18.03
C MET A 45 36.89 17.95 16.64
N ALA A 46 37.70 17.96 15.58
CA ALA A 46 37.22 17.94 14.20
C ALA A 46 36.45 16.64 13.88
N GLN A 47 36.91 15.49 14.38
CA GLN A 47 36.20 14.21 14.24
C GLN A 47 34.84 14.23 14.96
N ARG A 48 34.77 14.81 16.16
CA ARG A 48 33.50 14.98 16.89
C ARG A 48 32.55 15.91 16.15
N GLU A 49 33.02 17.04 15.66
CA GLU A 49 32.20 17.97 14.89
C GLU A 49 31.61 17.31 13.64
N LEU A 50 32.42 16.51 12.93
CA LEU A 50 31.95 15.73 11.80
C LEU A 50 30.88 14.73 12.21
N ALA A 51 31.10 13.97 13.28
CA ALA A 51 30.14 12.98 13.77
C ALA A 51 28.80 13.62 14.20
N ILE A 52 28.83 14.79 14.86
CA ILE A 52 27.62 15.53 15.24
C ILE A 52 26.86 15.95 13.98
N LYS A 53 27.57 16.43 12.95
CA LYS A 53 26.96 16.82 11.67
C LYS A 53 26.32 15.63 10.96
N GLU A 54 27.00 14.49 10.94
CA GLU A 54 26.48 13.25 10.35
C GLU A 54 25.22 12.77 11.06
N ASP A 55 25.24 12.70 12.40
CA ASP A 55 24.07 12.29 13.18
C ASP A 55 22.90 13.28 13.02
N SER A 56 23.19 14.58 12.93
CA SER A 56 22.17 15.60 12.68
C SER A 56 21.50 15.43 11.31
N MET A 57 22.30 15.13 10.26
CA MET A 57 21.76 14.82 8.93
C MET A 57 20.95 13.52 8.95
N ALA A 58 21.40 12.52 9.70
CA ALA A 58 20.69 11.25 9.85
C ALA A 58 19.32 11.44 10.53
N ILE A 59 19.21 12.32 11.53
CA ILE A 59 17.93 12.72 12.15
C ILE A 59 17.01 13.37 11.11
N VAL A 60 17.51 14.33 10.33
CA VAL A 60 16.73 14.98 9.28
C VAL A 60 16.22 13.97 8.25
N LYS A 61 17.07 13.02 7.84
CA LYS A 61 16.69 11.95 6.93
C LYS A 61 15.61 11.05 7.54
N ALA A 62 15.74 10.66 8.81
CA ALA A 62 14.71 9.88 9.50
C ALA A 62 13.36 10.62 9.56
N ALA A 63 13.38 11.95 9.71
CA ALA A 63 12.17 12.78 9.64
C ALA A 63 11.52 12.77 8.24
N GLN A 64 12.35 12.82 7.19
CA GLN A 64 11.88 12.72 5.81
C GLN A 64 11.27 11.33 5.54
N ASP A 65 11.93 10.26 5.99
CA ASP A 65 11.43 8.89 5.83
C ASP A 65 10.11 8.68 6.60
N ALA A 66 9.95 9.30 7.78
CA ALA A 66 8.68 9.32 8.51
C ALA A 66 7.58 10.09 7.75
N SER A 67 7.92 11.21 7.11
CA SER A 67 6.98 11.97 6.28
C SER A 67 6.50 11.16 5.08
N VAL A 68 7.40 10.40 4.45
CA VAL A 68 7.07 9.46 3.37
C VAL A 68 6.13 8.36 3.89
N LEU A 69 6.40 7.77 5.06
CA LEU A 69 5.53 6.76 5.65
C LEU A 69 4.12 7.30 5.94
N ILE A 70 4.00 8.53 6.45
CA ILE A 70 2.69 9.16 6.68
C ILE A 70 1.92 9.30 5.37
N ARG A 71 2.59 9.75 4.30
CA ARG A 71 1.97 9.82 2.97
C ARG A 71 1.55 8.45 2.47
N ASP A 72 2.38 7.43 2.63
CA ASP A 72 2.05 6.05 2.24
C ASP A 72 0.79 5.55 2.99
N LEU A 73 0.66 5.88 4.28
CA LEU A 73 -0.53 5.55 5.08
C LEU A 73 -1.78 6.31 4.63
N GLN A 74 -1.63 7.58 4.27
CA GLN A 74 -2.72 8.39 3.69
C GLN A 74 -3.15 7.83 2.34
N GLU A 75 -2.21 7.45 1.47
CA GLU A 75 -2.50 6.81 0.19
C GLU A 75 -3.17 5.44 0.38
N LEU A 76 -2.75 4.66 1.39
CA LEU A 76 -3.42 3.41 1.77
C LEU A 76 -4.84 3.62 2.29
N TRP A 77 -5.10 4.74 2.96
CA TRP A 77 -6.43 5.05 3.46
C TRP A 77 -7.35 5.58 2.35
N LEU A 78 -6.84 6.48 1.49
CA LEU A 78 -7.60 7.07 0.38
C LEU A 78 -7.80 6.13 -0.81
N PHE A 79 -6.83 5.26 -1.07
CA PHE A 79 -6.81 4.32 -2.21
C PHE A 79 -6.71 2.86 -1.76
N GLY A 80 -6.98 2.60 -0.49
CA GLY A 80 -7.18 1.25 0.02
C GLY A 80 -8.41 0.61 -0.63
N SER A 81 -8.59 -0.70 -0.42
CA SER A 81 -9.68 -1.49 -1.01
C SER A 81 -11.10 -1.11 -0.55
N LEU A 82 -11.29 0.08 0.03
CA LEU A 82 -12.62 0.61 0.25
C LEU A 82 -13.09 1.13 -1.11
N ASP A 83 -13.83 0.28 -1.81
CA ASP A 83 -14.53 0.65 -3.04
C ASP A 83 -15.55 1.74 -2.71
N THR A 84 -15.15 3.00 -2.85
CA THR A 84 -16.03 4.16 -2.63
C THR A 84 -16.91 4.46 -3.84
N LEU A 85 -16.88 3.60 -4.87
CA LEU A 85 -17.67 3.71 -6.09
C LEU A 85 -18.77 2.65 -6.19
N ALA A 86 -18.69 1.56 -5.42
CA ALA A 86 -19.80 0.65 -5.26
C ALA A 86 -20.88 1.29 -4.35
N ASP A 87 -21.93 1.83 -4.97
CA ASP A 87 -23.16 2.09 -4.25
C ASP A 87 -23.71 0.72 -3.77
N PRO A 88 -24.00 0.52 -2.48
CA PRO A 88 -24.63 -0.72 -2.02
C PRO A 88 -25.96 -1.02 -2.74
N ALA A 89 -26.60 -0.03 -3.37
CA ALA A 89 -27.73 -0.24 -4.26
C ALA A 89 -27.36 -0.97 -5.57
N ASP A 90 -26.16 -0.72 -6.12
CA ASP A 90 -25.69 -1.37 -7.35
C ASP A 90 -25.37 -2.86 -7.12
N GLU A 91 -24.90 -3.22 -5.92
CA GLU A 91 -24.62 -4.62 -5.57
C GLU A 91 -25.91 -5.48 -5.53
N GLU A 92 -27.02 -4.90 -5.06
CA GLU A 92 -28.32 -5.56 -5.05
C GLU A 92 -28.93 -5.67 -6.46
N VAL A 93 -28.73 -4.64 -7.30
CA VAL A 93 -29.14 -4.64 -8.70
C VAL A 93 -28.33 -5.66 -9.52
N GLU A 94 -27.03 -5.79 -9.28
CA GLU A 94 -26.20 -6.83 -9.91
C GLU A 94 -26.60 -8.24 -9.48
N LYS A 95 -26.88 -8.46 -8.19
CA LYS A 95 -27.39 -9.75 -7.70
C LYS A 95 -28.73 -10.11 -8.36
N ALA A 96 -29.66 -9.16 -8.47
CA ALA A 96 -30.94 -9.37 -9.14
C ALA A 96 -30.77 -9.72 -10.63
N LYS A 97 -29.91 -8.99 -11.35
CA LYS A 97 -29.59 -9.27 -12.76
C LYS A 97 -28.92 -10.63 -12.94
N ALA A 98 -28.01 -11.01 -12.04
CA ALA A 98 -27.34 -12.30 -12.09
C ALA A 98 -28.33 -13.47 -11.94
N VAL A 99 -29.31 -13.35 -11.04
CA VAL A 99 -30.39 -14.34 -10.87
C VAL A 99 -31.28 -14.42 -12.11
N GLU A 100 -31.61 -13.28 -12.72
CA GLU A 100 -32.39 -13.25 -13.96
C GLU A 100 -31.65 -13.93 -15.12
N ILE A 101 -30.37 -13.62 -15.29
CA ILE A 101 -29.51 -14.21 -16.32
C ILE A 101 -29.38 -15.73 -16.09
N ALA A 102 -29.17 -16.17 -14.85
CA ALA A 102 -29.12 -17.59 -14.52
C ALA A 102 -30.41 -18.32 -14.91
N GLY A 103 -31.58 -17.71 -14.67
CA GLY A 103 -32.87 -18.27 -15.09
C GLY A 103 -33.04 -18.31 -16.61
N VAL A 104 -32.52 -17.33 -17.35
CA VAL A 104 -32.51 -17.36 -18.82
C VAL A 104 -31.60 -18.48 -19.34
N VAL A 105 -30.42 -18.64 -18.75
CA VAL A 105 -29.46 -19.69 -19.11
C VAL A 105 -30.03 -21.08 -18.83
N GLU A 106 -30.70 -21.28 -17.70
CA GLU A 106 -31.36 -22.55 -17.37
C GLU A 106 -32.48 -22.88 -18.38
N ARG A 107 -33.28 -21.89 -18.77
CA ARG A 107 -34.33 -22.06 -19.79
C ARG A 107 -33.73 -22.42 -21.16
N LEU A 108 -32.63 -21.80 -21.55
CA LEU A 108 -31.91 -22.14 -22.79
C LEU A 108 -31.29 -23.54 -22.72
N ALA A 109 -30.72 -23.93 -21.58
CA ALA A 109 -30.12 -25.24 -21.39
C ALA A 109 -31.16 -26.39 -21.37
N ARG A 110 -32.39 -26.13 -20.91
CA ARG A 110 -33.52 -27.07 -20.95
C ARG A 110 -34.24 -27.11 -22.29
N ALA A 111 -34.02 -26.14 -23.18
CA ALA A 111 -34.64 -26.14 -24.50
C ALA A 111 -34.00 -27.27 -25.35
N PRO A 112 -34.81 -28.17 -25.95
CA PRO A 112 -34.27 -29.19 -26.84
C PRO A 112 -33.60 -28.54 -28.06
N PRO A 113 -32.57 -29.18 -28.66
CA PRO A 113 -31.90 -28.66 -29.84
C PRO A 113 -32.94 -28.40 -30.93
N ARG A 114 -33.09 -27.13 -31.34
CA ARG A 114 -33.95 -26.79 -32.47
C ARG A 114 -33.25 -27.31 -33.72
N GLU A 115 -33.79 -28.34 -34.35
CA GLU A 115 -33.30 -28.84 -35.63
C GLU A 115 -33.34 -27.70 -36.65
N VAL A 116 -32.17 -27.14 -36.95
CA VAL A 116 -32.00 -26.24 -38.08
C VAL A 116 -31.76 -27.12 -39.30
N GLY A 117 -32.86 -27.51 -39.96
CA GLY A 117 -32.82 -27.97 -41.35
C GLY A 117 -33.82 -29.08 -41.68
N ALA A 118 -34.90 -28.74 -42.39
CA ALA A 118 -35.38 -29.46 -43.59
C ALA A 118 -36.67 -28.83 -44.15
N GLY A 119 -36.65 -28.48 -45.44
CA GLY A 119 -37.82 -28.22 -46.32
C GLY A 119 -38.32 -26.76 -46.31
N ALA A 120 -38.45 -26.03 -47.42
CA ALA A 120 -38.70 -26.45 -48.79
C ALA A 120 -38.10 -25.45 -49.80
N GLY A 121 -37.29 -25.98 -50.72
CA GLY A 121 -37.32 -25.54 -52.11
C GLY A 121 -38.35 -26.39 -52.87
N GLU A 122 -38.67 -25.95 -54.09
CA GLU A 122 -39.64 -26.52 -55.06
C GLU A 122 -41.10 -26.13 -54.78
N GLY A 123 -41.88 -25.59 -55.72
CA GLY A 123 -41.69 -25.40 -57.16
C GLY A 123 -42.90 -24.65 -57.75
N SER A 124 -42.70 -24.13 -58.96
CA SER A 124 -43.64 -23.40 -59.81
C SER A 124 -44.96 -24.14 -60.11
N GLY A 125 -46.02 -23.37 -60.37
CA GLY A 125 -47.29 -23.86 -60.93
C GLY A 125 -48.45 -22.92 -60.67
#